data_AF-X1C7W8-F1
#
_entry.id   AF-X1C7W8-F1
#
_cell.length_a   1.000
_cell.length_b   1.000
_cell.length_c   1.000
_cell.angle_alpha   90.00
_cell.angle_beta   90.00
_cell.angle_gamma   90.00
#
_symmetry.space_group_name_H-M   'P 1'
#
loop_
_entity.id
_entity.type
_entity.pdbx_description
1 polymer ?
#
loop_
_entity_poly.entity_id
_entity_poly.type
_entity_poly.pdbx_seq_one_letter_code
_entity_poly.pdbx_strand_id
1 'polypeptide(L)'
;MIYLVVEGPFTVKLTDILTDDVKKIGSKAANLSFLMANDFFVPEGYVIKTSAYTLFLMRNKLDNIIQDSLNKIKDDDYDSIEAAAKSIKNAIEGSPLPTELTNEISAKYPHYGSYYVAVRSSATAEDLPEASFAGQYDTYLNLKGFKQ
;
A
#
# COMPACT_ATOMS: atom_id res chain seq x y z
N MET A 1 -21.77 8.36 -11.84
CA MET A 1 -20.53 7.81 -11.26
C MET A 1 -20.83 6.35 -10.91
N ILE A 2 -20.40 5.43 -11.78
CA ILE A 2 -20.69 4.00 -11.60
C ILE A 2 -19.88 3.56 -10.38
N TYR A 3 -20.54 3.10 -9.33
CA TYR A 3 -19.86 2.47 -8.19
C TYR A 3 -19.18 1.20 -8.73
N LEU A 4 -17.89 1.31 -9.07
CA LEU A 4 -17.05 0.14 -9.24
C LEU A 4 -17.04 -0.56 -7.88
N VAL A 5 -17.69 -1.71 -7.79
CA VAL A 5 -17.56 -2.57 -6.62
C VAL A 5 -16.11 -3.04 -6.60
N VAL A 6 -15.35 -2.54 -5.63
CA VAL A 6 -13.98 -3.00 -5.41
C VAL A 6 -14.07 -4.28 -4.59
N GLU A 7 -14.07 -5.42 -5.28
CA GLU A 7 -14.15 -6.74 -4.65
C GLU A 7 -12.77 -7.33 -4.35
N GLY A 8 -12.74 -8.17 -3.33
CA GLY A 8 -11.54 -8.88 -2.90
C GLY A 8 -11.15 -10.05 -3.84
N PRO A 9 -10.07 -10.77 -3.52
CA PRO A 9 -9.25 -10.62 -2.32
C PRO A 9 -8.46 -9.30 -2.34
N PHE A 10 -8.08 -8.77 -1.18
CA PHE A 10 -7.22 -7.58 -1.02
C PHE A 10 -5.77 -7.92 -0.73
N THR A 11 -5.49 -9.19 -0.45
CA THR A 11 -4.17 -9.73 -0.16
C THR A 11 -3.77 -10.81 -1.17
N VAL A 12 -2.47 -11.07 -1.30
CA VAL A 12 -1.92 -12.19 -2.08
C VAL A 12 -0.62 -12.65 -1.44
N LYS A 13 -0.42 -13.97 -1.29
CA LYS A 13 0.85 -14.50 -0.77
C LYS A 13 1.98 -14.25 -1.76
N LEU A 14 3.20 -14.07 -1.28
CA LEU A 14 4.37 -13.90 -2.16
C LEU A 14 4.57 -15.09 -3.12
N THR A 15 4.22 -16.30 -2.68
CA THR A 15 4.27 -17.53 -3.47
C THR A 15 3.23 -17.62 -4.58
N ASP A 16 2.15 -16.84 -4.48
CA ASP A 16 0.97 -16.95 -5.34
C ASP A 16 0.90 -15.78 -6.34
N ILE A 17 1.90 -14.89 -6.36
CA ILE A 17 1.97 -13.76 -7.28
C ILE A 17 2.35 -14.27 -8.67
N LEU A 18 1.53 -13.93 -9.66
CA LEU A 18 1.82 -14.18 -11.07
C LEU A 18 2.47 -12.94 -11.70
N THR A 19 3.23 -13.12 -12.78
CA THR A 19 4.00 -12.06 -13.46
C THR A 19 3.15 -10.87 -13.94
N ASP A 20 1.85 -11.07 -14.21
CA ASP A 20 0.95 -10.02 -14.71
C ASP A 20 0.39 -9.11 -13.59
N ASP A 21 0.71 -9.38 -12.31
CA ASP A 21 0.16 -8.65 -11.17
C ASP A 21 0.99 -7.44 -10.72
N VAL A 22 2.11 -7.09 -11.37
CA VAL A 22 3.01 -5.99 -10.94
C VAL A 22 2.26 -4.68 -10.70
N LYS A 23 1.29 -4.33 -11.56
CA LYS A 23 0.46 -3.12 -11.40
C LYS A 23 -0.45 -3.13 -10.17
N LYS A 24 -0.67 -4.29 -9.56
CA LYS A 24 -1.53 -4.48 -8.38
C LYS A 24 -0.74 -4.63 -7.08
N ILE A 25 0.54 -5.00 -7.16
CA ILE A 25 1.36 -5.38 -6.00
C ILE A 25 2.69 -4.60 -5.89
N GLY A 26 3.10 -3.90 -6.95
CA GLY A 26 4.37 -3.19 -7.03
C GLY A 26 5.57 -4.08 -7.40
N SER A 27 6.66 -3.44 -7.80
CA SER A 27 7.82 -4.15 -8.36
C SER A 27 8.64 -4.89 -7.31
N LYS A 28 8.79 -4.34 -6.10
CA LYS A 28 9.49 -5.02 -4.98
C LYS A 28 8.87 -6.39 -4.68
N ALA A 29 7.55 -6.44 -4.53
CA ALA A 29 6.85 -7.69 -4.27
C ALA A 29 6.98 -8.67 -5.45
N ALA A 30 6.92 -8.19 -6.69
CA ALA A 30 7.12 -9.01 -7.88
C ALA A 30 8.52 -9.63 -7.92
N ASN A 31 9.54 -8.83 -7.60
CA ASN A 31 10.93 -9.27 -7.53
C ASN A 31 11.14 -10.30 -6.41
N LEU A 32 10.55 -10.11 -5.23
CA LEU A 32 10.61 -11.09 -4.14
C LEU A 32 9.96 -12.42 -4.54
N SER A 33 8.78 -12.37 -5.19
CA SER A 33 8.12 -13.56 -5.70
C SER A 33 8.96 -14.27 -6.77
N PHE A 34 9.56 -13.51 -7.69
CA PHE A 34 10.49 -14.06 -8.69
C PHE A 34 11.69 -14.76 -8.05
N LEU A 35 12.30 -14.18 -7.01
CA LEU A 35 13.39 -14.81 -6.28
C LEU A 35 12.95 -16.13 -5.61
N MET A 36 11.77 -16.15 -4.99
CA MET A 36 11.21 -17.38 -4.40
C MET A 36 11.01 -18.47 -5.45
N ALA A 37 10.51 -18.11 -6.63
CA ALA A 37 10.30 -19.05 -7.74
C ALA A 37 11.60 -19.59 -8.34
N ASN A 38 12.75 -18.97 -8.03
CA ASN A 38 14.09 -19.38 -8.47
C ASN A 38 14.93 -19.93 -7.30
N ASP A 39 14.29 -20.55 -6.30
CA ASP A 39 14.92 -21.26 -5.18
C ASP A 39 15.80 -20.40 -4.26
N PHE A 40 15.69 -19.06 -4.33
CA PHE A 40 16.33 -18.19 -3.35
C PHE A 40 15.53 -18.17 -2.05
N PHE A 41 16.25 -18.16 -0.93
CA PHE A 41 15.62 -17.99 0.38
C PHE A 41 15.07 -16.57 0.54
N VAL A 42 13.74 -16.45 0.55
CA VAL A 42 13.01 -15.23 0.87
C VAL A 42 12.06 -15.55 2.02
N PRO A 43 12.03 -14.72 3.09
CA PRO A 43 11.08 -14.92 4.19
C PRO A 43 9.63 -14.95 3.69
N GLU A 44 8.81 -15.81 4.29
CA GLU A 44 7.38 -15.87 3.98
C GLU A 44 6.70 -14.51 4.24
N GLY A 45 5.71 -14.19 3.40
CA GLY A 45 4.98 -12.95 3.49
C GLY A 45 3.83 -12.87 2.49
N TYR A 46 3.08 -11.78 2.57
CA TYR A 46 1.99 -11.46 1.66
C TYR A 46 1.98 -9.97 1.37
N VAL A 47 1.30 -9.60 0.29
CA VAL A 47 1.17 -8.23 -0.19
C VAL A 47 -0.26 -7.76 0.03
N ILE A 48 -0.39 -6.51 0.47
CA ILE A 48 -1.66 -5.77 0.43
C ILE A 48 -1.74 -5.09 -0.94
N LYS A 49 -2.74 -5.48 -1.74
CA LYS A 49 -2.89 -5.03 -3.13
C LYS A 49 -3.34 -3.57 -3.21
N THR A 50 -3.10 -2.93 -4.36
CA THR A 50 -3.58 -1.57 -4.64
C THR A 50 -5.09 -1.44 -4.57
N SER A 51 -5.84 -2.52 -4.83
CA SER A 51 -7.31 -2.53 -4.63
C SER A 51 -7.71 -2.25 -3.17
N ALA A 52 -6.89 -2.64 -2.19
CA ALA A 52 -7.12 -2.30 -0.79
C ALA A 52 -7.01 -0.79 -0.55
N TYR A 53 -6.01 -0.15 -1.15
CA TYR A 53 -5.83 1.31 -1.10
C TYR A 53 -7.01 2.03 -1.76
N THR A 54 -7.46 1.57 -2.94
CA THR A 54 -8.65 2.11 -3.62
C THR A 54 -9.90 1.97 -2.76
N LEU A 55 -10.14 0.80 -2.15
CA LEU A 55 -11.28 0.59 -1.25
C LEU A 55 -11.21 1.53 -0.04
N PHE A 56 -10.02 1.69 0.55
CA PHE A 56 -9.80 2.60 1.68
C PHE A 56 -10.15 4.05 1.34
N LEU A 57 -9.67 4.57 0.20
CA LEU A 57 -9.99 5.93 -0.24
C LEU A 57 -11.50 6.10 -0.47
N MET A 58 -12.12 5.14 -1.16
CA MET A 58 -13.55 5.19 -1.49
C MET A 58 -14.43 5.15 -0.24
N ARG A 59 -14.17 4.23 0.71
CA ARG A 59 -14.95 4.08 1.94
C ARG A 59 -14.88 5.33 2.83
N ASN A 60 -13.72 5.99 2.84
CA ASN A 60 -13.49 7.20 3.60
C ASN A 60 -13.81 8.49 2.81
N LYS A 61 -14.27 8.37 1.55
CA LYS A 61 -14.59 9.49 0.66
C LYS A 61 -13.43 10.50 0.52
N LEU A 62 -12.20 9.98 0.50
CA LEU A 62 -10.98 10.80 0.52
C LEU A 62 -10.69 11.45 -0.83
N ASP A 63 -11.30 10.99 -1.92
CA ASP A 63 -11.08 11.54 -3.26
C ASP A 63 -11.31 13.06 -3.31
N ASN A 64 -12.38 13.55 -2.69
CA ASN A 64 -12.68 14.98 -2.65
C ASN A 64 -11.62 15.77 -1.87
N ILE A 65 -11.19 15.26 -0.71
CA ILE A 65 -10.17 15.93 0.11
C ILE A 65 -8.84 16.00 -0.63
N ILE A 66 -8.48 14.92 -1.34
CA ILE A 66 -7.27 14.86 -2.15
C ILE A 66 -7.35 15.87 -3.29
N GLN A 67 -8.43 15.85 -4.08
CA GLN A 67 -8.61 16.78 -5.19
C GLN A 67 -8.65 18.25 -4.73
N ASP A 68 -9.38 18.56 -3.67
CA ASP A 68 -9.46 19.92 -3.11
C ASP A 68 -8.11 20.40 -2.56
N SER A 69 -7.27 19.49 -2.05
CA SER A 69 -5.93 19.82 -1.58
C SER A 69 -4.97 20.06 -2.75
N LEU A 70 -5.04 19.21 -3.79
CA LEU A 70 -4.24 19.36 -5.00
C LEU A 70 -4.57 20.64 -5.77
N ASN A 71 -5.86 21.00 -5.87
CA ASN A 71 -6.32 22.23 -6.55
C ASN A 71 -5.85 23.52 -5.86
N LYS A 72 -5.35 23.44 -4.62
CA LYS A 72 -4.82 24.59 -3.88
C LYS A 72 -3.31 24.78 -4.07
N ILE A 73 -2.63 23.82 -4.70
CA ILE A 73 -1.22 23.94 -5.05
C ILE A 73 -1.08 25.04 -6.09
N LYS A 74 -0.13 25.95 -5.87
CA LYS A 74 0.22 27.00 -6.82
C LYS A 74 1.59 26.70 -7.41
N ASP A 75 1.77 27.10 -8.66
CA ASP A 75 3.05 26.94 -9.35
C ASP A 75 4.17 27.68 -8.59
N ASP A 76 5.30 27.01 -8.41
CA ASP A 76 6.50 27.53 -7.74
C ASP A 76 6.29 27.98 -6.27
N ASP A 77 5.23 27.50 -5.61
CA ASP A 77 4.93 27.79 -4.21
C ASP A 77 5.08 26.53 -3.34
N TYR A 78 6.27 26.40 -2.73
CA TYR A 78 6.61 25.28 -1.86
C TYR A 78 5.68 25.16 -0.64
N ASP A 79 5.26 26.28 -0.05
CA ASP A 79 4.38 26.28 1.13
C ASP A 79 3.00 25.72 0.76
N SER A 80 2.51 25.99 -0.45
CA SER A 80 1.25 25.42 -0.94
C SER A 80 1.33 23.90 -1.13
N ILE A 81 2.48 23.40 -1.58
CA ILE A 81 2.75 21.96 -1.74
C ILE A 81 2.79 21.29 -0.37
N GLU A 82 3.54 21.85 0.59
CA GLU A 82 3.65 21.32 1.94
C GLU A 82 2.28 21.30 2.65
N ALA A 83 1.49 22.37 2.51
CA ALA A 83 0.15 22.45 3.07
C ALA A 83 -0.78 21.39 2.47
N ALA A 84 -0.75 21.18 1.15
CA ALA A 84 -1.54 20.15 0.47
C ALA A 84 -1.11 18.74 0.91
N ALA A 85 0.20 18.46 0.97
CA ALA A 85 0.73 17.17 1.41
C ALA A 85 0.32 16.86 2.86
N LYS A 86 0.42 17.85 3.76
CA LYS A 86 -0.01 17.71 5.17
C LYS A 86 -1.50 17.46 5.30
N SER A 87 -2.32 18.17 4.53
CA SER A 87 -3.77 17.98 4.47
C SER A 87 -4.12 16.54 4.08
N ILE A 88 -3.53 16.05 2.99
CA ILE A 88 -3.75 14.69 2.49
C ILE A 88 -3.26 13.64 3.49
N LYS A 89 -2.06 13.81 4.05
CA LYS A 89 -1.49 12.89 5.03
C LYS A 89 -2.37 12.77 6.27
N ASN A 90 -2.79 13.90 6.84
CA ASN A 90 -3.67 13.91 8.01
C ASN A 90 -5.02 13.24 7.73
N ALA A 91 -5.58 13.44 6.53
CA ALA A 91 -6.83 12.82 6.15
C ALA A 91 -6.70 11.29 6.02
N ILE A 92 -5.59 10.80 5.48
CA ILE A 92 -5.29 9.36 5.39
C ILE A 92 -5.05 8.77 6.79
N GLU A 93 -4.19 9.38 7.60
CA GLU A 93 -3.86 8.89 8.95
C GLU A 93 -5.05 8.94 9.92
N GLY A 94 -5.95 9.91 9.74
CA GLY A 94 -7.16 10.06 10.54
C GLY A 94 -8.34 9.19 10.11
N SER A 95 -8.23 8.47 9.00
CA SER A 95 -9.32 7.67 8.43
C SER A 95 -9.25 6.20 8.88
N PRO A 96 -10.37 5.60 9.32
CA PRO A 96 -10.38 4.21 9.74
C PRO A 96 -10.16 3.24 8.56
N LEU A 97 -9.50 2.12 8.84
CA LEU A 97 -9.47 1.00 7.91
C LEU A 97 -10.86 0.36 7.81
N PRO A 98 -11.39 0.12 6.58
CA PRO A 98 -12.59 -0.68 6.38
C PRO A 98 -12.51 -2.05 7.06
N THR A 99 -13.62 -2.51 7.61
CA THR A 99 -13.70 -3.78 8.36
C THR A 99 -13.29 -4.96 7.48
N GLU A 100 -13.64 -4.95 6.19
CA GLU A 100 -13.29 -5.99 5.23
C GLU A 100 -11.76 -6.10 5.05
N LEU A 101 -11.06 -4.96 4.99
CA LEU A 101 -9.59 -4.93 4.92
C LEU A 101 -8.97 -5.42 6.22
N THR A 102 -9.47 -4.94 7.36
CA THR A 102 -8.98 -5.32 8.68
C THR A 102 -9.10 -6.83 8.89
N ASN A 103 -10.24 -7.41 8.53
CA ASN A 103 -10.48 -8.85 8.64
C ASN A 103 -9.56 -9.66 7.73
N GLU A 104 -9.39 -9.25 6.47
CA GLU A 104 -8.54 -10.00 5.54
C GLU A 104 -7.05 -9.91 5.92
N ILE A 105 -6.55 -8.72 6.26
CA ILE A 105 -5.16 -8.50 6.65
C ILE A 105 -4.86 -9.25 7.95
N SER A 106 -5.74 -9.16 8.96
CA SER A 106 -5.54 -9.86 10.22
C SER A 106 -5.59 -11.39 10.06
N ALA A 107 -6.47 -11.92 9.21
CA ALA A 107 -6.55 -13.37 8.93
C ALA A 107 -5.29 -13.93 8.24
N LYS A 108 -4.51 -13.09 7.56
CA LYS A 108 -3.23 -13.45 6.95
C LYS A 108 -2.02 -13.11 7.83
N TYR A 109 -2.22 -12.29 8.85
CA TYR A 109 -1.17 -11.94 9.80
C TYR A 109 -0.79 -13.19 10.61
N PRO A 110 0.51 -13.48 10.80
CA PRO A 110 0.93 -14.64 11.56
C PRO A 110 0.39 -14.58 12.99
N HIS A 111 -0.55 -15.47 13.31
CA HIS A 111 -1.27 -15.51 14.58
C HIS A 111 -0.49 -16.18 15.72
N TYR A 112 0.79 -15.85 15.91
CA TYR A 112 1.52 -16.32 17.09
C TYR A 112 2.51 -15.26 17.55
N GLY A 113 2.44 -14.88 18.83
CA GLY A 113 3.22 -13.81 19.47
C GLY A 113 4.75 -14.01 19.48
N SER A 114 5.29 -14.86 18.61
CA SER A 114 6.71 -15.11 18.35
C SER A 114 7.21 -14.44 17.07
N TYR A 115 6.33 -13.96 16.19
CA TYR A 115 6.74 -13.43 14.88
C TYR A 115 6.79 -11.90 14.86
N TYR A 116 7.93 -11.39 14.41
CA TYR A 116 8.12 -9.99 14.02
C TYR A 116 7.98 -9.89 12.50
N VAL A 117 7.32 -8.83 12.04
CA VAL A 117 7.13 -8.56 10.61
C VAL A 117 7.82 -7.26 10.21
N ALA A 118 8.19 -7.18 8.93
CA ALA A 118 8.55 -5.93 8.28
C ALA A 118 7.39 -5.48 7.39
N VAL A 119 6.95 -4.23 7.54
CA VAL A 119 5.97 -3.60 6.65
C VAL A 119 6.73 -2.67 5.72
N ARG A 120 6.66 -2.97 4.42
CA ARG A 120 7.42 -2.27 3.37
C ARG A 120 6.46 -1.83 2.28
N SER A 121 6.66 -0.61 1.81
CA SER A 121 6.03 -0.13 0.59
C SER A 121 6.51 -0.93 -0.63
N SER A 122 5.58 -1.22 -1.52
CA SER A 122 5.83 -1.78 -2.85
C SER A 122 5.01 -0.96 -3.83
N ALA A 123 5.54 0.19 -4.25
CA ALA A 123 4.84 1.04 -5.19
C ALA A 123 4.92 0.48 -6.63
N THR A 124 3.90 0.81 -7.44
CA THR A 124 3.70 0.28 -8.80
C THR A 124 4.55 0.96 -9.86
N ALA A 125 5.20 2.08 -9.51
CA ALA A 125 5.99 2.92 -10.41
C ALA A 125 7.41 3.19 -9.90
N GLU A 126 7.90 2.43 -8.90
CA GLU A 126 9.25 2.62 -8.35
C GLU A 126 10.37 2.39 -9.37
N ASP A 127 10.08 1.55 -10.39
CA ASP A 127 11.02 1.14 -11.44
C ASP A 127 10.59 1.64 -12.82
N LEU A 128 10.14 2.90 -12.93
CA LEU A 128 10.02 3.52 -14.25
C LEU A 128 11.42 3.79 -14.81
N PRO A 129 11.70 3.51 -16.11
CA PRO A 129 13.02 3.71 -16.72
C PRO A 129 13.57 5.15 -16.57
N GLU A 130 12.67 6.12 -16.42
CA GLU A 130 12.97 7.55 -16.37
C GLU A 130 12.96 8.12 -14.93
N ALA A 131 12.53 7.34 -13.92
CA ALA A 131 12.45 7.80 -12.53
C ALA A 131 12.56 6.65 -11.53
N SER A 132 13.58 6.72 -10.65
CA SER A 132 13.69 5.85 -9.47
C SER A 132 13.27 6.63 -8.22
N PHE A 133 12.31 6.08 -7.48
CA PHE A 133 11.80 6.67 -6.24
C PHE A 133 12.43 6.03 -4.98
N ALA A 134 13.67 5.54 -5.12
CA ALA A 134 14.41 4.89 -4.04
C ALA A 134 14.52 5.81 -2.80
N GLY A 135 14.15 5.29 -1.64
CA GLY A 135 14.27 6.00 -0.35
C GLY A 135 13.15 6.99 -0.02
N GLN A 136 12.12 7.15 -0.87
CA GLN A 136 11.01 8.06 -0.58
C GLN A 136 9.92 7.46 0.31
N TYR A 137 9.86 6.13 0.40
CA TYR A 137 8.79 5.45 1.12
C TYR A 137 9.26 4.88 2.45
N ASP A 138 8.38 4.98 3.45
CA ASP A 138 8.63 4.44 4.78
C ASP A 138 8.75 2.91 4.77
N THR A 139 9.60 2.41 5.68
CA THR A 139 9.75 0.98 5.98
C THR A 139 9.76 0.82 7.50
N TYR A 140 8.91 -0.06 8.00
CA TYR A 140 8.80 -0.36 9.42
C TYR A 140 9.28 -1.78 9.68
N LEU A 141 10.26 -1.92 10.57
CA LEU A 141 10.88 -3.20 10.92
C LEU A 141 10.49 -3.61 12.34
N ASN A 142 10.62 -4.90 12.64
CA ASN A 142 10.43 -5.44 13.97
C ASN A 142 9.05 -5.13 14.59
N LEU A 143 8.01 -5.11 13.75
CA LEU A 143 6.64 -4.90 14.20
C LEU A 143 6.05 -6.20 14.74
N LYS A 144 5.29 -6.10 15.83
CA LYS A 144 4.65 -7.24 16.48
C LYS A 144 3.21 -6.93 16.83
N GLY A 145 2.34 -7.89 16.54
CA GLY A 145 0.92 -7.83 16.85
C GLY A 145 0.12 -7.04 15.81
N PHE A 146 -1.20 -7.17 15.93
CA PHE A 146 -2.18 -6.47 15.14
C PHE A 146 -3.05 -5.69 16.13
N LYS A 147 -2.78 -4.39 16.27
CA LYS A 147 -3.57 -3.51 17.14
C LYS A 147 -4.33 -2.55 16.24
N GLN A 148 -5.65 -2.57 16.36
CA GLN A 148 -6.53 -1.59 15.75
C GLN A 148 -6.53 -0.30 16.57
#